data_AF-A0A0K2LFP2-F1
#
_entry.id   AF-A0A0K2LFP2-F1
#
_cell.length_a   1.000
_cell.length_b   1.000
_cell.length_c   1.000
_cell.angle_alpha   90.00
_cell.angle_beta   90.00
_cell.angle_gamma   90.00
#
_symmetry.space_group_name_H-M   'P 1'
#
loop_
_entity.id
_entity.type
_entity.pdbx_description
1 polymer ?
#
loop_
_entity_poly.entity_id
_entity_poly.type
_entity_poly.pdbx_seq_one_letter_code
_entity_poly.pdbx_strand_id
1 'polypeptide(L)'
;MFSITGSAYFITVTIASLIVTGLMIYLVKQSGPLEFEKKTNLNHDLQWIILGTVGALVVQFGIGFADKLLFHASTDSQNTLSLLLMVKEYPYYFIYVMIAAPIMEEIIFRRVFFANLIKPTNIYIAAIVSAFMFAFMHQDTRFLVYVFMGLWFSYVYYKSENIYVSAGSHIIMNAIVLTIGIM
;
A
#
# COMPACT_ATOMS: atom_id res chain seq x y z
N MET A 1 -3.65 8.32 -33.40
CA MET A 1 -3.51 7.80 -32.04
C MET A 1 -3.45 9.02 -31.12
N PHE A 2 -4.49 9.30 -30.33
CA PHE A 2 -4.49 10.47 -29.45
C PHE A 2 -3.49 10.22 -28.32
N SER A 3 -2.33 10.87 -28.36
CA SER A 3 -1.38 10.86 -27.25
C SER A 3 -1.80 11.93 -26.24
N ILE A 4 -2.52 11.50 -25.20
CA ILE A 4 -2.75 12.36 -24.04
C ILE A 4 -1.42 12.45 -23.29
N THR A 5 -0.79 13.62 -23.29
CA THR A 5 0.49 13.88 -22.60
C THR A 5 0.37 15.07 -21.65
N GLY A 6 1.25 15.15 -20.66
CA GLY A 6 1.27 16.27 -19.70
C GLY A 6 0.02 16.32 -18.82
N SER A 7 -0.47 17.53 -18.52
CA SER A 7 -1.54 17.75 -17.53
C SER A 7 -2.82 16.92 -17.78
N ALA A 8 -3.27 16.82 -19.04
CA ALA A 8 -4.48 16.06 -19.36
C ALA A 8 -4.35 14.57 -18.98
N TYR A 9 -3.16 13.99 -19.12
CA TYR A 9 -2.90 12.60 -18.76
C TYR A 9 -3.05 12.39 -17.25
N PHE A 10 -2.39 13.23 -16.45
CA PHE A 10 -2.44 13.10 -15.00
C PHE A 10 -3.83 13.42 -14.43
N ILE A 11 -4.59 14.33 -15.05
CA ILE A 11 -6.00 14.57 -14.68
C ILE A 11 -6.82 13.32 -14.95
N THR A 12 -6.70 12.73 -16.14
CA THR A 12 -7.41 11.49 -16.50
C THR A 12 -7.05 10.35 -15.56
N VAL A 13 -5.78 10.11 -15.27
CA VAL A 13 -5.33 9.07 -14.34
C VAL A 13 -5.89 9.33 -12.93
N THR A 14 -5.84 10.56 -12.45
CA THR A 14 -6.35 10.92 -11.12
C THR A 14 -7.85 10.62 -11.03
N ILE A 15 -8.65 11.12 -11.98
CA ILE A 15 -10.10 10.90 -11.99
C ILE A 15 -10.43 9.42 -12.14
N ALA A 16 -9.79 8.72 -13.07
CA ALA A 16 -10.01 7.30 -13.28
C ALA A 16 -9.67 6.49 -12.02
N SER A 17 -8.57 6.80 -11.34
CA SER A 17 -8.17 6.12 -10.12
C SER A 17 -9.16 6.30 -8.98
N LEU A 18 -9.75 7.49 -8.83
CA LEU A 18 -10.80 7.75 -7.84
C LEU A 18 -12.07 6.97 -8.14
N ILE A 19 -12.48 6.92 -9.42
CA ILE A 19 -13.64 6.13 -9.86
C ILE A 19 -13.41 4.64 -9.58
N VAL A 20 -12.24 4.11 -9.96
CA VAL A 20 -11.87 2.71 -9.73
C VAL A 20 -11.80 2.40 -8.25
N THR A 21 -11.20 3.27 -7.43
CA THR A 21 -11.15 3.09 -5.97
C THR A 21 -12.56 3.07 -5.37
N GLY A 22 -13.43 3.99 -5.78
CA GLY A 22 -14.82 4.01 -5.36
C GLY A 22 -15.59 2.74 -5.74
N LEU A 23 -15.38 2.27 -6.98
CA LEU A 23 -15.94 1.00 -7.46
C LEU A 23 -15.43 -0.18 -6.64
N MET A 24 -14.13 -0.26 -6.36
CA MET A 24 -13.54 -1.33 -5.55
C MET A 24 -14.11 -1.33 -4.13
N ILE A 25 -14.22 -0.17 -3.49
CA ILE A 25 -14.86 -0.04 -2.17
C ILE A 25 -16.33 -0.49 -2.23
N TYR A 26 -17.06 -0.10 -3.27
CA TYR A 26 -18.44 -0.53 -3.48
C TYR A 26 -18.54 -2.06 -3.62
N LEU A 27 -17.69 -2.68 -4.43
CA LEU A 27 -17.65 -4.13 -4.62
C LEU A 27 -17.26 -4.87 -3.34
N VAL A 28 -16.32 -4.32 -2.55
CA VAL A 28 -15.96 -4.83 -1.23
C VAL A 28 -17.19 -4.85 -0.31
N LYS A 29 -17.96 -3.76 -0.27
CA LYS A 29 -19.20 -3.67 0.53
C LYS A 29 -20.27 -4.65 0.05
N GLN A 30 -20.46 -4.80 -1.27
CA GLN A 30 -21.43 -5.74 -1.85
C GLN A 30 -21.06 -7.20 -1.57
N SER A 31 -19.76 -7.53 -1.56
CA SER A 31 -19.29 -8.91 -1.31
C SER A 31 -19.46 -9.35 0.14
N GLY A 32 -19.71 -8.42 1.06
CA GLY A 32 -19.77 -8.70 2.50
C GLY A 32 -18.39 -8.95 3.14
N PRO A 33 -18.33 -9.08 4.47
CA PRO A 33 -17.09 -9.38 5.18
C PRO A 33 -16.59 -10.80 4.87
N LEU A 34 -15.27 -10.97 4.83
CA LEU A 34 -14.63 -12.28 4.82
C LEU A 34 -14.74 -12.98 6.19
N GLU A 35 -14.46 -14.29 6.26
CA GLU A 35 -14.69 -15.10 7.47
C GLU A 35 -14.00 -14.57 8.73
N PHE A 36 -12.81 -13.98 8.60
CA PHE A 36 -12.09 -13.39 9.74
C PHE A 36 -12.34 -11.89 9.90
N GLU A 37 -12.98 -11.22 8.93
CA GLU A 37 -13.30 -9.79 9.06
C GLU A 37 -14.45 -9.60 10.04
N LYS A 38 -14.30 -8.65 10.97
CA LYS A 38 -15.32 -8.35 11.97
C LYS A 38 -15.61 -6.86 12.02
N LYS A 39 -16.81 -6.54 12.51
CA LYS A 39 -17.11 -5.17 12.89
C LYS A 39 -16.31 -4.82 14.15
N THR A 40 -15.33 -3.95 13.99
CA THR A 40 -14.48 -3.45 15.08
C THR A 40 -15.00 -2.12 15.61
N ASN A 41 -14.41 -1.65 16.72
CA ASN A 41 -14.69 -0.34 17.28
C ASN A 41 -13.56 0.64 16.98
N LEU A 42 -13.84 1.94 17.10
CA LEU A 42 -12.91 3.00 16.75
C LEU A 42 -11.58 2.93 17.53
N ASN A 43 -11.61 2.60 18.82
CA ASN A 43 -10.40 2.54 19.64
C ASN A 43 -9.48 1.42 19.19
N HIS A 44 -10.04 0.24 18.89
CA HIS A 44 -9.30 -0.88 18.32
C HIS A 44 -8.69 -0.51 16.97
N ASP A 45 -9.47 0.11 16.09
CA ASP A 45 -9.01 0.51 14.77
C ASP A 45 -7.87 1.54 14.85
N LEU A 46 -8.01 2.56 15.70
CA LEU A 46 -6.97 3.57 15.90
C LEU A 46 -5.68 2.98 16.49
N GLN A 47 -5.79 2.07 17.46
CA GLN A 47 -4.63 1.38 18.02
C GLN A 47 -3.87 0.62 16.94
N TRP A 48 -4.57 -0.18 16.12
CA TRP A 48 -3.94 -0.92 15.05
C TRP A 48 -3.46 -0.04 13.91
N ILE A 49 -4.14 1.08 13.61
CA ILE A 49 -3.65 2.06 12.64
C ILE A 49 -2.30 2.61 13.08
N ILE A 50 -2.16 3.00 14.35
CA ILE A 50 -0.91 3.51 14.92
C ILE A 50 0.17 2.43 14.90
N LEU A 51 -0.13 1.24 15.44
CA LEU A 51 0.83 0.13 15.48
C LEU A 51 1.27 -0.28 14.07
N GLY A 52 0.31 -0.38 13.14
CA GLY A 52 0.56 -0.68 11.74
C GLY A 52 1.42 0.38 11.07
N THR A 53 1.19 1.66 11.35
CA THR A 53 2.02 2.76 10.82
C THR A 53 3.44 2.69 11.37
N VAL A 54 3.59 2.59 12.69
CA VAL A 54 4.92 2.56 13.34
C VAL A 54 5.71 1.34 12.88
N GLY A 55 5.10 0.15 12.85
CA GLY A 55 5.77 -1.05 12.38
C GLY A 55 6.13 -0.99 10.90
N ALA A 56 5.29 -0.36 10.06
CA ALA A 56 5.61 -0.15 8.65
C ALA A 56 6.83 0.78 8.47
N LEU A 57 6.94 1.85 9.27
CA LEU A 57 8.13 2.71 9.26
C LEU A 57 9.38 1.95 9.73
N VAL A 58 9.26 1.13 10.78
CA VAL A 58 10.36 0.29 11.27
C VAL A 58 10.81 -0.68 10.19
N VAL A 59 9.89 -1.32 9.48
CA VAL A 59 10.21 -2.22 8.35
C VAL A 59 10.89 -1.44 7.22
N GLN A 60 10.30 -0.32 6.78
CA GLN A 60 10.82 0.51 5.69
C GLN A 60 12.27 0.94 5.92
N PHE A 61 12.55 1.50 7.10
CA PHE A 61 13.89 2.01 7.43
C PHE A 61 14.84 0.91 7.88
N GLY A 62 14.35 -0.09 8.62
CA GLY A 62 15.15 -1.21 9.11
C GLY A 62 15.66 -2.09 7.97
N ILE A 63 14.78 -2.51 7.05
CA ILE A 63 15.18 -3.29 5.87
C ILE A 63 16.01 -2.43 4.92
N GLY A 64 15.67 -1.15 4.73
CA GLY A 64 16.49 -0.24 3.92
C GLY A 64 17.92 -0.08 4.46
N PHE A 65 18.09 0.00 5.79
CA PHE A 65 19.39 0.05 6.42
C PHE A 65 20.15 -1.28 6.28
N ALA A 66 19.45 -2.42 6.47
CA ALA A 66 20.04 -3.75 6.29
C ALA A 66 20.52 -3.95 4.84
N ASP A 67 19.72 -3.57 3.84
CA ASP A 67 20.09 -3.67 2.43
C ASP A 67 21.33 -2.84 2.10
N LYS A 68 21.43 -1.63 2.67
CA LYS A 68 22.63 -0.79 2.53
C LYS A 68 23.86 -1.45 3.14
N LEU A 69 23.73 -2.05 4.33
CA LEU A 69 24.85 -2.67 5.03
C LEU A 69 25.31 -3.98 4.38
N LEU A 70 24.36 -4.82 3.95
CA LEU A 70 24.65 -6.17 3.45
C LEU A 70 24.96 -6.18 1.95
N PHE A 71 24.23 -5.38 1.17
CA PHE A 71 24.29 -5.41 -0.30
C PHE A 71 24.85 -4.12 -0.90
N HIS A 72 25.22 -3.12 -0.09
CA HIS A 72 25.64 -1.80 -0.56
C HIS A 72 24.60 -1.15 -1.48
N ALA A 73 23.32 -1.51 -1.29
CA ALA A 73 22.22 -1.01 -2.10
C ALA A 73 21.92 0.45 -1.75
N SER A 74 21.37 1.19 -2.73
CA SER A 74 20.87 2.54 -2.48
C SER A 74 19.65 2.49 -1.55
N THR A 75 19.58 3.44 -0.63
CA THR A 75 18.40 3.68 0.20
C THR A 75 17.36 4.54 -0.52
N ASP A 76 17.68 5.10 -1.68
CA ASP A 76 16.78 5.95 -2.43
C ASP A 76 15.75 5.09 -3.16
N SER A 77 14.46 5.44 -3.02
CA SER A 77 13.40 4.81 -3.81
C SER A 77 13.21 5.60 -5.10
N GLN A 78 13.46 4.93 -6.24
CA GLN A 78 13.19 5.51 -7.55
C GLN A 78 11.69 5.76 -7.75
N ASN A 79 10.84 4.91 -7.18
CA ASN A 79 9.40 5.10 -7.17
C ASN A 79 9.01 6.38 -6.42
N THR A 80 9.46 6.55 -5.16
CA THR A 80 9.17 7.77 -4.38
C THR A 80 9.67 9.03 -5.09
N LEU A 81 10.90 9.02 -5.63
CA LEU A 81 11.44 10.17 -6.35
C LEU A 81 10.60 10.51 -7.58
N SER A 82 10.23 9.51 -8.37
CA SER A 82 9.40 9.70 -9.57
C SER A 82 8.03 10.28 -9.22
N LEU A 83 7.39 9.75 -8.18
CA LEU A 83 6.10 10.25 -7.69
C LEU A 83 6.19 11.68 -7.18
N LEU A 84 7.25 12.03 -6.43
CA LEU A 84 7.48 13.39 -5.95
C LEU A 84 7.65 14.39 -7.09
N LEU A 85 8.41 14.04 -8.12
CA LEU A 85 8.58 14.87 -9.31
C LEU A 85 7.24 15.07 -10.03
N MET A 86 6.43 14.02 -10.18
CA MET A 86 5.12 14.12 -10.83
C MET A 86 4.12 14.93 -10.00
N VAL A 87 4.12 14.80 -8.67
CA VAL A 87 3.27 15.61 -7.79
C VAL A 87 3.67 17.08 -7.80
N LYS A 88 4.98 17.37 -7.85
CA LYS A 88 5.47 18.76 -7.93
C LYS A 88 5.01 19.44 -9.22
N GLU A 89 5.04 18.72 -10.34
CA GLU A 89 4.57 19.22 -11.64
C GLU A 89 3.03 19.25 -11.73
N TYR A 90 2.36 18.24 -11.15
CA TYR A 90 0.91 18.05 -11.22
C TYR A 90 0.31 17.80 -9.83
N PRO A 91 0.05 18.87 -9.03
CA PRO A 91 -0.35 18.72 -7.63
C PRO A 91 -1.62 17.90 -7.37
N TYR A 92 -2.57 17.89 -8.30
CA TYR A 92 -3.80 17.08 -8.19
C TYR A 92 -3.53 15.56 -8.21
N TYR A 93 -2.40 15.13 -8.80
CA TYR A 93 -1.97 13.73 -8.81
C TYR A 93 -1.65 13.21 -7.41
N PHE A 94 -1.39 14.10 -6.45
CA PHE A 94 -1.19 13.76 -5.04
C PHE A 94 -2.34 12.93 -4.46
N ILE A 95 -3.59 13.20 -4.84
CA ILE A 95 -4.77 12.47 -4.34
C ILE A 95 -4.69 10.99 -4.74
N TYR A 96 -4.24 10.72 -5.97
CA TYR A 96 -4.03 9.36 -6.43
C TYR A 96 -2.95 8.68 -5.59
N VAL A 97 -1.77 9.30 -5.51
CA VAL A 97 -0.59 8.72 -4.84
C VAL A 97 -0.83 8.46 -3.36
N MET A 98 -1.52 9.39 -2.68
CA MET A 98 -1.69 9.34 -1.24
C MET A 98 -2.86 8.52 -0.75
N ILE A 99 -3.92 8.41 -1.54
CA ILE A 99 -5.20 7.88 -1.06
C ILE A 99 -5.64 6.73 -1.96
N ALA A 100 -5.83 6.99 -3.26
CA ALA A 100 -6.40 5.99 -4.16
C ALA A 100 -5.49 4.77 -4.31
N ALA A 101 -4.20 4.98 -4.60
CA ALA A 101 -3.25 3.90 -4.81
C ALA A 101 -3.11 2.99 -3.58
N PRO A 102 -2.84 3.48 -2.35
CA PRO A 102 -2.75 2.62 -1.17
C PRO A 102 -4.04 1.85 -0.89
N ILE A 103 -5.22 2.44 -1.09
CA ILE A 103 -6.49 1.73 -0.91
C ILE A 103 -6.64 0.61 -1.95
N MET A 104 -6.36 0.90 -3.22
CA MET A 104 -6.42 -0.08 -4.30
C MET A 104 -5.45 -1.24 -4.03
N GLU A 105 -4.23 -0.94 -3.61
CA GLU A 105 -3.21 -1.93 -3.26
C GLU A 105 -3.68 -2.82 -2.11
N GLU A 106 -4.20 -2.26 -1.02
CA GLU A 106 -4.68 -3.09 0.09
C GLU A 106 -5.86 -3.97 -0.31
N ILE A 107 -6.81 -3.46 -1.10
CA ILE A 107 -7.93 -4.29 -1.60
C ILE A 107 -7.41 -5.42 -2.50
N ILE A 108 -6.50 -5.14 -3.42
CA ILE A 108 -5.96 -6.15 -4.35
C ILE A 108 -5.10 -7.16 -3.59
N PHE A 109 -4.06 -6.71 -2.91
CA PHE A 109 -3.05 -7.61 -2.34
C PHE A 109 -3.50 -8.24 -1.03
N ARG A 110 -4.25 -7.53 -0.17
CA ARG A 110 -4.70 -8.09 1.11
C ARG A 110 -6.02 -8.81 0.99
N ARG A 111 -7.04 -8.13 0.46
CA ARG A 111 -8.38 -8.71 0.45
C ARG A 111 -8.59 -9.70 -0.69
N VAL A 112 -8.12 -9.40 -1.91
CA VAL A 112 -8.29 -10.30 -3.05
C VAL A 112 -7.25 -11.42 -3.05
N PHE A 113 -5.96 -11.12 -2.93
CA PHE A 113 -4.92 -12.17 -2.96
C PHE A 113 -4.74 -12.86 -1.61
N PHE A 114 -4.24 -12.15 -0.58
CA PHE A 114 -3.89 -12.76 0.69
C PHE A 114 -5.07 -13.51 1.32
N ALA A 115 -6.20 -12.83 1.56
CA ALA A 115 -7.31 -13.44 2.29
C ALA A 115 -7.92 -14.66 1.57
N ASN A 116 -8.07 -14.62 0.24
CA ASN A 116 -8.58 -15.76 -0.52
C ASN A 116 -7.58 -16.91 -0.61
N LEU A 117 -6.27 -16.65 -0.51
CA LEU A 117 -5.24 -17.69 -0.50
C LEU A 117 -5.11 -18.39 0.86
N ILE A 118 -5.62 -17.83 1.96
CA ILE A 118 -5.56 -18.46 3.29
C ILE A 118 -6.22 -19.84 3.27
N LYS A 119 -7.44 -19.95 2.71
CA LYS A 119 -8.23 -21.19 2.69
C LYS A 119 -7.55 -22.36 1.94
N PRO A 120 -7.11 -22.20 0.68
CA PRO A 120 -6.46 -23.29 -0.06
C PRO A 120 -5.01 -23.55 0.34
N THR A 121 -4.39 -22.69 1.16
CA THR A 121 -2.98 -22.84 1.57
C THR A 121 -2.83 -22.78 3.09
N ASN A 122 -2.37 -21.65 3.64
CA ASN A 122 -2.39 -21.26 5.04
C ASN A 122 -2.00 -19.77 5.11
N ILE A 123 -2.07 -19.18 6.31
CA ILE A 123 -1.75 -17.76 6.52
C ILE A 123 -0.33 -17.38 6.05
N TYR A 124 0.67 -18.24 6.27
CA TYR A 124 2.06 -17.92 5.96
C TYR A 124 2.31 -17.94 4.46
N ILE A 125 1.84 -18.97 3.76
CA ILE A 125 1.98 -19.07 2.30
C ILE A 125 1.20 -17.93 1.63
N ALA A 126 -0.03 -17.67 2.06
CA ALA A 126 -0.83 -16.57 1.55
C ALA A 126 -0.13 -15.22 1.71
N ALA A 127 0.46 -14.95 2.88
CA ALA A 127 1.17 -13.70 3.16
C ALA A 127 2.42 -13.56 2.27
N ILE A 128 3.21 -14.62 2.15
CA ILE A 128 4.42 -14.63 1.31
C ILE A 128 4.05 -14.37 -0.14
N VAL A 129 3.11 -15.13 -0.71
CA VAL A 129 2.71 -14.98 -2.12
C VAL A 129 2.19 -13.56 -2.39
N SER A 130 1.29 -13.06 -1.55
CA SER A 130 0.78 -11.70 -1.67
C SER A 130 1.88 -10.63 -1.54
N ALA A 131 2.83 -10.81 -0.62
CA ALA A 131 3.95 -9.90 -0.43
C ALA A 131 4.91 -9.85 -1.64
N PHE A 132 5.21 -11.01 -2.24
CA PHE A 132 5.99 -11.06 -3.47
C PHE A 132 5.27 -10.35 -4.62
N MET A 133 3.97 -10.61 -4.80
CA MET A 133 3.17 -9.92 -5.82
C MET A 133 3.15 -8.41 -5.62
N PHE A 134 2.98 -7.95 -4.38
CA PHE A 134 3.05 -6.54 -4.00
C PHE A 134 4.41 -5.93 -4.37
N ALA A 135 5.50 -6.60 -4.02
CA ALA A 135 6.86 -6.13 -4.32
C ALA A 135 7.15 -6.06 -5.83
N PHE A 136 6.70 -7.05 -6.61
CA PHE A 136 6.88 -7.04 -8.06
C PHE A 136 6.16 -5.88 -8.74
N MET A 137 4.97 -5.50 -8.26
CA MET A 137 4.21 -4.39 -8.85
C MET A 137 4.78 -3.01 -8.55
N HIS A 138 5.67 -2.89 -7.55
CA HIS A 138 6.33 -1.62 -7.25
C HIS A 138 7.46 -1.27 -8.24
N GLN A 139 7.98 -2.25 -8.99
CA GLN A 139 9.01 -2.05 -10.03
C GLN A 139 10.20 -1.19 -9.58
N ASP A 140 10.57 -1.28 -8.29
CA ASP A 140 11.63 -0.49 -7.68
C ASP A 140 12.77 -1.42 -7.26
N THR A 141 13.98 -0.87 -7.27
CA THR A 141 15.21 -1.49 -6.78
C THR A 141 15.13 -1.96 -5.32
N ARG A 142 14.28 -1.36 -4.48
CA ARG A 142 14.09 -1.70 -3.06
C ARG A 142 13.16 -2.90 -2.84
N PHE A 143 13.32 -3.95 -3.64
CA PHE A 143 12.43 -5.10 -3.69
C PHE A 143 12.19 -5.75 -2.31
N LEU A 144 13.24 -5.98 -1.51
CA LEU A 144 13.12 -6.60 -0.19
C LEU A 144 12.28 -5.74 0.76
N VAL A 145 12.47 -4.43 0.74
CA VAL A 145 11.65 -3.50 1.52
C VAL A 145 10.17 -3.71 1.19
N TYR A 146 9.80 -3.77 -0.10
CA TYR A 146 8.40 -4.01 -0.49
C TYR A 146 7.89 -5.41 -0.11
N VAL A 147 8.73 -6.46 -0.15
CA VAL A 147 8.33 -7.80 0.33
C VAL A 147 8.00 -7.74 1.82
N PHE A 148 8.89 -7.18 2.65
CA PHE A 148 8.65 -7.11 4.09
C PHE A 148 7.49 -6.19 4.45
N MET A 149 7.29 -5.10 3.70
CA MET A 149 6.11 -4.24 3.82
C MET A 149 4.82 -5.01 3.48
N GLY A 150 4.86 -5.83 2.43
CA GLY A 150 3.73 -6.67 2.04
C GLY A 150 3.38 -7.72 3.10
N LEU A 151 4.39 -8.29 3.76
CA LEU A 151 4.19 -9.19 4.90
C LEU A 151 3.59 -8.44 6.09
N TRP A 152 4.10 -7.24 6.39
CA TRP A 152 3.62 -6.42 7.49
C TRP A 152 2.15 -6.02 7.33
N PHE A 153 1.74 -5.54 6.16
CA PHE A 153 0.33 -5.19 5.93
C PHE A 153 -0.59 -6.41 5.90
N SER A 154 -0.11 -7.58 5.44
CA SER A 154 -0.85 -8.85 5.61
C SER A 154 -1.08 -9.18 7.09
N TYR A 155 -0.07 -8.96 7.93
CA TYR A 155 -0.19 -9.13 9.38
C TYR A 155 -1.16 -8.13 10.02
N VAL A 156 -1.03 -6.83 9.70
CA VAL A 156 -1.92 -5.78 10.21
C VAL A 156 -3.37 -6.10 9.86
N TYR A 157 -3.66 -6.42 8.60
CA TYR A 157 -5.01 -6.77 8.16
C TYR A 157 -5.57 -8.01 8.88
N TYR A 158 -4.77 -9.08 8.99
CA TYR A 158 -5.22 -10.30 9.65
C TYR A 158 -5.49 -10.10 11.15
N LYS A 159 -4.68 -9.28 11.82
CA LYS A 159 -4.84 -9.02 13.26
C LYS A 159 -5.88 -7.96 13.59
N SER A 160 -6.03 -6.95 12.73
CA SER A 160 -7.05 -5.92 12.91
C SER A 160 -8.45 -6.40 12.53
N GLU A 161 -8.54 -7.49 11.76
CA GLU A 161 -9.79 -8.03 11.22
C GLU A 161 -10.56 -6.99 10.36
N ASN A 162 -9.84 -5.98 9.85
CA ASN A 162 -10.44 -4.84 9.16
C ASN A 162 -9.48 -4.28 8.08
N ILE A 163 -9.90 -4.35 6.82
CA ILE A 163 -9.11 -3.88 5.67
C ILE A 163 -8.84 -2.37 5.71
N TYR A 164 -9.78 -1.59 6.25
CA TYR A 164 -9.63 -0.13 6.36
C TYR A 164 -8.54 0.26 7.35
N VAL A 165 -8.26 -0.58 8.35
CA VAL A 165 -7.14 -0.38 9.28
C VAL A 165 -5.79 -0.52 8.55
N SER A 166 -5.65 -1.57 7.73
CA SER A 166 -4.43 -1.76 6.93
C SER A 166 -4.23 -0.61 5.93
N ALA A 167 -5.30 -0.21 5.22
CA ALA A 167 -5.28 0.95 4.32
C ALA A 167 -4.94 2.26 5.05
N GLY A 168 -5.51 2.49 6.23
CA GLY A 168 -5.21 3.65 7.06
C GLY A 168 -3.73 3.70 7.47
N SER A 169 -3.18 2.58 7.95
CA SER A 169 -1.75 2.48 8.27
C SER A 169 -0.86 2.75 7.07
N HIS A 170 -1.22 2.21 5.90
CA HIS A 170 -0.45 2.38 4.67
C HIS A 170 -0.47 3.85 4.20
N ILE A 171 -1.64 4.49 4.16
CA ILE A 171 -1.77 5.91 3.79
C ILE A 171 -0.93 6.80 4.71
N ILE A 172 -1.03 6.61 6.03
CA ILE A 172 -0.30 7.43 7.00
C ILE A 172 1.21 7.21 6.88
N MET A 173 1.65 5.96 6.74
CA MET A 173 3.07 5.66 6.55
C MET A 173 3.61 6.31 5.27
N ASN A 174 2.90 6.20 4.14
CA ASN A 174 3.29 6.85 2.89
C ASN A 174 3.34 8.37 3.05
N ALA A 175 2.40 8.97 3.78
CA ALA A 175 2.38 10.41 4.04
C ALA A 175 3.64 10.86 4.78
N ILE A 176 4.03 10.11 5.81
CA ILE A 176 5.23 10.39 6.60
C ILE A 176 6.48 10.24 5.71
N VAL A 177 6.62 9.14 4.97
CA VAL A 177 7.78 8.89 4.11
C VAL A 177 7.91 9.94 3.01
N LEU A 178 6.81 10.31 2.35
CA LEU A 178 6.82 11.35 1.31
C LEU A 178 7.17 12.72 1.90
N THR A 179 6.64 13.07 3.08
CA THR A 179 6.98 14.34 3.74
C THR A 179 8.47 14.38 4.10
N ILE A 180 9.02 13.29 4.64
CA ILE A 180 10.46 13.18 4.92
C ILE A 180 11.28 13.30 3.64
N GLY A 181 10.84 12.69 2.54
CA GLY A 181 11.55 12.76 1.26
C GLY A 181 11.52 14.13 0.57
N ILE A 182 10.67 15.06 1.03
CA ILE A 182 10.61 16.44 0.53
C ILE A 182 11.52 17.39 1.34
N MET A 183 11.84 17.02 2.59
CA MET A 183 12.72 17.79 3.49
C MET A 183 14.19 17.52 3.19
#